data_AF-A0A537LQ28-F1
#
_entry.id   AF-A0A537LQ28-F1
#
_cell.length_a   1.000
_cell.length_b   1.000
_cell.length_c   1.000
_cell.angle_alpha   90.00
_cell.angle_beta   90.00
_cell.angle_gamma   90.00
#
_symmetry.space_group_name_H-M   'P 1'
#
loop_
_entity.id
_entity.type
_entity.pdbx_description
1 polymer ?
#
loop_
_entity_poly.entity_id
_entity_poly.type
_entity_poly.pdbx_seq_one_letter_code
_entity_poly.pdbx_strand_id
1 'polypeptide(L)'
;MMRKVALLLVLIVGMTNLPVLTVHAASPPANLAKALQQVDQLLDRARRNLAAADELVDKKQMAAKDQMVARAMRLTGEAARKIESALAMVRALGSTKPSKEQLGQIEQLIGEARAQLREAEAMIDRVAQKTQNHKLLRGLVTGADHRIDEAVKMLRRIAASLS
;
A
#
# COMPACT_ATOMS: atom_id res chain seq x y z
N MET A 1 47.33 48.67 -12.09
CA MET A 1 46.34 47.57 -12.20
C MET A 1 46.45 46.68 -10.97
N MET A 2 45.62 46.89 -9.94
CA MET A 2 45.35 45.98 -8.80
C MET A 2 44.48 46.75 -7.77
N ARG A 3 43.27 47.19 -8.16
CA ARG A 3 42.40 47.93 -7.22
C ARG A 3 40.89 47.85 -7.47
N LYS A 4 40.41 46.86 -8.24
CA LYS A 4 38.97 46.76 -8.60
C LYS A 4 38.36 45.36 -8.57
N VAL A 5 38.96 44.39 -7.86
CA VAL A 5 38.41 43.01 -7.80
C VAL A 5 37.87 42.63 -6.40
N ALA A 6 38.06 43.48 -5.38
CA ALA A 6 37.63 43.16 -4.01
C ALA A 6 36.16 43.48 -3.69
N LEU A 7 35.34 43.91 -4.66
CA LEU A 7 34.00 44.46 -4.41
C LEU A 7 32.85 43.65 -5.01
N LEU A 8 33.12 42.40 -5.42
CA LEU A 8 32.13 41.54 -6.10
C LEU A 8 31.91 40.18 -5.40
N LEU A 9 32.22 40.10 -4.10
CA LEU A 9 32.06 38.88 -3.29
C LEU A 9 31.25 39.07 -1.99
N VAL A 10 30.52 40.19 -1.85
CA VAL A 10 29.70 40.47 -0.65
C VAL A 10 28.19 40.47 -0.94
N LEU A 11 27.77 40.27 -2.19
CA LEU A 11 26.36 40.42 -2.60
C LEU A 11 25.60 39.10 -2.84
N ILE A 12 26.02 38.01 -2.19
CA ILE A 12 25.23 36.76 -2.11
C ILE A 12 25.22 36.26 -0.65
N VAL A 13 24.83 37.15 0.26
CA VAL A 13 24.65 36.84 1.71
C VAL A 13 23.17 36.99 2.13
N GLY A 14 22.26 37.33 1.21
CA GLY A 14 20.83 37.47 1.52
C GLY A 14 19.97 36.53 0.70
N MET A 15 19.24 35.64 1.39
CA MET A 15 18.27 34.66 0.86
C MET A 15 18.92 33.44 0.21
N THR A 16 19.05 32.29 0.87
CA THR A 16 17.91 31.50 1.39
C THR A 16 18.33 30.71 2.64
N ASN A 17 17.80 31.11 3.79
CA ASN A 17 17.65 30.24 4.95
C ASN A 17 16.62 29.15 4.60
N LEU A 18 17.10 28.00 4.14
CA LEU A 18 16.41 26.74 4.35
C LEU A 18 17.41 25.79 4.98
N PRO A 19 17.17 25.26 6.19
CA PRO A 19 17.86 24.07 6.61
C PRO A 19 17.35 22.96 5.70
N VAL A 20 18.06 22.74 4.58
CA VAL A 20 17.98 21.45 3.90
C VAL A 20 18.52 20.47 4.94
N LEU A 21 17.60 19.84 5.66
CA LEU A 21 17.84 18.61 6.38
C LEU A 21 18.36 17.63 5.32
N THR A 22 19.66 17.66 5.10
CA THR A 22 20.40 16.59 4.44
C THR A 22 20.33 15.41 5.39
N VAL A 23 19.15 14.78 5.43
CA VAL A 23 19.00 13.39 5.81
C VAL A 23 19.90 12.66 4.84
N HIS A 24 21.14 12.41 5.25
CA HIS A 24 21.94 11.36 4.67
C HIS A 24 21.12 10.09 4.89
N ALA A 25 20.31 9.74 3.88
CA ALA A 25 19.51 8.54 3.90
C ALA A 25 20.49 7.38 3.86
N ALA A 26 20.89 6.91 5.05
CA ALA A 26 21.64 5.69 5.20
C ALA A 26 20.85 4.62 4.44
N SER A 27 21.50 4.01 3.44
CA SER A 27 20.90 2.94 2.68
C SER A 27 20.44 1.87 3.69
N PRO A 28 19.19 1.41 3.62
CA PRO A 28 18.67 0.43 4.55
C PRO A 28 19.54 -0.83 4.45
N PRO A 29 19.81 -1.52 5.58
CA PRO A 29 20.48 -2.81 5.53
C PRO A 29 19.76 -3.73 4.53
N ALA A 30 20.49 -4.54 3.76
CA ALA A 30 19.94 -5.33 2.64
C ALA A 30 18.69 -6.16 3.02
N ASN A 31 18.60 -6.59 4.28
CA ASN A 31 17.45 -7.31 4.83
C ASN A 31 16.17 -6.45 4.88
N LEU A 32 16.28 -5.16 5.17
CA LEU A 32 15.16 -4.22 5.22
C LEU A 32 14.63 -3.91 3.81
N ALA A 33 15.53 -3.65 2.85
CA ALA A 33 15.15 -3.45 1.46
C ALA A 33 14.40 -4.67 0.89
N LYS A 34 14.90 -5.88 1.18
CA LYS A 34 14.24 -7.14 0.80
C LYS A 34 12.88 -7.31 1.47
N ALA A 35 12.75 -6.95 2.75
CA ALA A 35 11.48 -7.06 3.48
C ALA A 35 10.43 -6.08 2.92
N LEU A 36 10.79 -4.84 2.63
CA LEU A 36 9.90 -3.87 1.98
C LEU A 36 9.50 -4.31 0.57
N GLN A 37 10.42 -4.89 -0.19
CA GLN A 37 10.11 -5.48 -1.50
C GLN A 37 9.10 -6.65 -1.39
N GLN A 38 9.20 -7.48 -0.36
CA GLN A 38 8.23 -8.54 -0.11
C GLN A 38 6.84 -7.98 0.25
N VAL A 39 6.79 -6.91 1.06
CA VAL A 39 5.54 -6.20 1.35
C VAL A 39 4.92 -5.65 0.06
N ASP A 40 5.69 -4.98 -0.79
CA ASP A 40 5.22 -4.49 -2.10
C ASP A 40 4.63 -5.62 -2.96
N GLN A 41 5.34 -6.75 -3.07
CA GLN A 41 4.86 -7.90 -3.86
C GLN A 41 3.56 -8.49 -3.32
N LEU A 42 3.38 -8.55 -2.00
CA LEU A 42 2.14 -9.04 -1.40
C LEU A 42 0.98 -8.10 -1.67
N LEU A 43 1.17 -6.79 -1.47
CA LEU A 43 0.14 -5.79 -1.70
C LEU A 43 -0.23 -5.72 -3.19
N ASP A 44 0.74 -5.81 -4.10
CA ASP A 44 0.46 -5.81 -5.54
C ASP A 44 -0.28 -7.08 -5.99
N ARG A 45 0.05 -8.25 -5.42
CA ARG A 45 -0.72 -9.48 -5.66
C ARG A 45 -2.13 -9.41 -5.07
N ALA A 46 -2.30 -8.80 -3.90
CA ALA A 46 -3.62 -8.57 -3.32
C ALA A 46 -4.46 -7.68 -4.25
N ARG A 47 -3.88 -6.57 -4.73
CA ARG A 47 -4.52 -5.67 -5.70
C ARG A 47 -4.93 -6.40 -6.99
N ARG A 48 -4.05 -7.25 -7.53
CA ARG A 48 -4.35 -8.08 -8.73
C ARG A 48 -5.51 -9.04 -8.50
N ASN A 49 -5.60 -9.66 -7.32
CA ASN A 49 -6.75 -10.49 -6.97
C ASN A 49 -8.06 -9.68 -6.94
N LEU A 50 -8.04 -8.47 -6.37
CA LEU A 50 -9.23 -7.61 -6.33
C LEU A 50 -9.64 -7.13 -7.73
N ALA A 51 -8.67 -6.82 -8.60
CA ALA A 51 -8.95 -6.49 -10.00
C ALA A 51 -9.58 -7.68 -10.76
N ALA A 52 -9.07 -8.89 -10.54
CA ALA A 52 -9.66 -10.10 -11.12
C ALA A 52 -11.08 -10.38 -10.57
N ALA A 53 -11.33 -10.04 -9.30
CA ALA A 53 -12.67 -10.14 -8.71
C ALA A 53 -13.65 -9.18 -9.38
N ASP A 54 -13.22 -7.93 -9.62
CA ASP A 54 -14.01 -6.92 -10.33
C ASP A 54 -14.33 -7.35 -11.77
N GLU A 55 -13.31 -7.79 -12.51
CA GLU A 55 -13.46 -8.30 -13.87
C GLU A 55 -14.40 -9.52 -13.94
N LEU A 56 -14.32 -10.43 -12.97
CA LEU A 56 -15.22 -11.58 -12.89
C LEU A 56 -16.67 -11.13 -12.67
N VAL A 57 -16.89 -10.20 -11.75
CA VAL A 57 -18.22 -9.69 -11.42
C VAL A 57 -18.85 -8.98 -12.61
N ASP A 58 -18.07 -8.16 -13.31
CA ASP A 58 -18.52 -7.45 -14.51
C ASP A 58 -18.87 -8.42 -15.65
N LYS A 59 -17.92 -9.29 -16.04
CA LYS A 59 -18.11 -10.27 -17.13
C LYS A 59 -19.29 -11.22 -16.91
N LYS A 60 -19.58 -11.56 -15.65
CA LYS A 60 -20.68 -12.48 -15.29
C LYS A 60 -21.95 -11.75 -14.86
N GLN A 61 -21.92 -10.42 -14.84
CA GLN A 61 -22.98 -9.53 -14.37
C GLN A 61 -23.49 -9.94 -12.98
N MET A 62 -22.58 -10.31 -12.08
CA MET A 62 -22.94 -10.86 -10.77
C MET A 62 -23.58 -9.79 -9.89
N ALA A 63 -23.07 -8.56 -9.91
CA ALA A 63 -23.62 -7.45 -9.14
C ALA A 63 -25.02 -7.03 -9.59
N ALA A 64 -25.35 -7.22 -10.87
CA ALA A 64 -26.70 -6.98 -11.40
C ALA A 64 -27.71 -8.07 -10.96
N LYS A 65 -27.22 -9.29 -10.70
CA LYS A 65 -28.04 -10.45 -10.32
C LYS A 65 -28.15 -10.65 -8.82
N ASP A 66 -27.19 -10.14 -8.06
CA ASP A 66 -27.12 -10.31 -6.61
C ASP A 66 -26.67 -9.02 -5.93
N GLN A 67 -27.60 -8.41 -5.19
CA GLN A 67 -27.35 -7.17 -4.45
C GLN A 67 -26.27 -7.33 -3.37
N MET A 68 -26.11 -8.53 -2.79
CA MET A 68 -25.04 -8.78 -1.82
C MET A 68 -23.67 -8.72 -2.49
N VAL A 69 -23.55 -9.26 -3.71
CA VAL A 69 -22.32 -9.13 -4.51
C VAL A 69 -22.04 -7.66 -4.82
N ALA A 70 -23.05 -6.89 -5.22
CA ALA A 70 -22.86 -5.45 -5.46
C ALA A 70 -22.36 -4.70 -4.21
N ARG A 71 -22.89 -5.03 -3.02
CA ARG A 71 -22.44 -4.43 -1.76
C ARG A 71 -21.01 -4.84 -1.39
N ALA A 72 -20.69 -6.13 -1.53
CA ALA A 72 -19.35 -6.65 -1.28
C ALA A 72 -18.32 -5.98 -2.21
N MET A 73 -18.65 -5.80 -3.49
CA MET A 73 -17.72 -5.19 -4.45
C MET A 73 -17.44 -3.71 -4.18
N ARG A 74 -18.37 -2.96 -3.58
CA ARG A 74 -18.07 -1.59 -3.12
C ARG A 74 -16.99 -1.60 -2.03
N LEU A 75 -17.09 -2.50 -1.05
CA LEU A 75 -16.07 -2.68 0.00
C LEU A 75 -14.74 -3.14 -0.59
N THR A 76 -14.77 -4.07 -1.55
CA THR A 76 -13.58 -4.50 -2.29
C THR A 76 -12.91 -3.35 -3.04
N GLY A 77 -13.68 -2.46 -3.68
CA GLY A 77 -13.15 -1.28 -4.36
C GLY A 77 -12.56 -0.24 -3.41
N GLU A 78 -13.15 -0.07 -2.23
CA GLU A 78 -12.56 0.77 -1.16
C GLU A 78 -11.25 0.18 -0.62
N ALA A 79 -11.20 -1.13 -0.39
CA ALA A 79 -10.00 -1.83 0.01
C ALA A 79 -8.89 -1.71 -1.04
N ALA A 80 -9.23 -1.86 -2.33
CA ALA A 80 -8.29 -1.72 -3.44
C ALA A 80 -7.62 -0.35 -3.46
N ARG A 81 -8.38 0.74 -3.24
CA ARG A 81 -7.84 2.10 -3.16
C ARG A 81 -6.88 2.29 -1.98
N LYS A 82 -7.18 1.69 -0.83
CA LYS A 82 -6.27 1.74 0.33
C LYS A 82 -5.00 0.94 0.10
N ILE A 83 -5.10 -0.23 -0.54
CA ILE A 83 -3.93 -1.04 -0.94
C ILE A 83 -3.07 -0.26 -1.94
N GLU A 84 -3.68 0.46 -2.88
CA GLU A 84 -2.96 1.31 -3.83
C GLU A 84 -2.21 2.46 -3.14
N SER A 85 -2.84 3.16 -2.20
CA SER A 85 -2.17 4.17 -1.38
C SER A 85 -1.02 3.57 -0.56
N ALA A 86 -1.23 2.41 0.06
CA ALA A 86 -0.18 1.72 0.81
C ALA A 86 0.98 1.28 -0.10
N LEU A 87 0.71 0.79 -1.31
CA LEU A 87 1.72 0.47 -2.32
C LEU A 87 2.54 1.70 -2.71
N ALA A 88 1.89 2.83 -2.96
CA ALA A 88 2.57 4.07 -3.28
C ALA A 88 3.53 4.49 -2.16
N MET A 89 3.09 4.37 -0.90
CA MET A 89 3.93 4.64 0.27
C MET A 89 5.11 3.67 0.37
N VAL A 90 4.88 2.35 0.25
CA VAL A 90 5.96 1.34 0.30
C VAL A 90 6.98 1.57 -0.81
N ARG A 91 6.55 1.93 -2.01
CA ARG A 91 7.45 2.25 -3.13
C ARG A 91 8.20 3.55 -2.93
N ALA A 92 7.56 4.56 -2.33
CA ALA A 92 8.21 5.82 -1.97
C ALA A 92 9.29 5.63 -0.90
N LEU A 93 9.16 4.61 -0.02
CA LEU A 93 10.24 4.25 0.91
C LEU A 93 11.50 3.78 0.18
N GLY A 94 11.36 3.12 -0.98
CA GLY A 94 12.46 2.81 -1.89
C GLY A 94 13.70 2.24 -1.19
N SER A 95 14.85 2.89 -1.39
CA SER A 95 16.12 2.59 -0.73
C SER A 95 16.42 3.50 0.46
N THR A 96 15.39 4.02 1.13
CA THR A 96 15.55 4.84 2.35
C THR A 96 15.09 4.07 3.57
N LYS A 97 15.71 4.33 4.73
CA LYS A 97 15.28 3.73 6.00
C LYS A 97 13.92 4.34 6.39
N PRO A 98 12.84 3.54 6.51
CA PRO A 98 11.53 4.06 6.88
C PRO A 98 11.52 4.48 8.35
N SER A 99 10.75 5.53 8.65
CA SER A 99 10.40 5.91 10.01
C SER A 99 9.30 5.01 10.59
N LYS A 100 9.17 4.97 11.92
CA LYS A 100 8.10 4.22 12.58
C LYS A 100 6.72 4.78 12.22
N GLU A 101 6.62 6.10 12.08
CA GLU A 101 5.41 6.80 11.66
C GLU A 101 4.96 6.38 10.25
N GLN A 102 5.89 6.32 9.29
CA GLN A 102 5.59 5.87 7.93
C GLN A 102 5.10 4.42 7.91
N LEU A 103 5.75 3.53 8.67
CA LEU A 103 5.31 2.14 8.76
C LEU A 103 3.94 2.01 9.44
N GLY A 104 3.68 2.82 10.48
CA GLY A 104 2.38 2.87 11.16
C GLY A 104 1.26 3.34 10.24
N GLN A 105 1.51 4.35 9.40
CA GLN A 105 0.53 4.80 8.40
C GLN A 105 0.23 3.73 7.34
N ILE A 106 1.26 3.03 6.86
CA ILE A 106 1.08 1.91 5.92
C ILE A 106 0.27 0.79 6.59
N GLU A 107 0.61 0.43 7.83
CA GLU A 107 -0.10 -0.58 8.61
C GLU A 107 -1.57 -0.22 8.82
N GLN A 108 -1.86 1.04 9.14
CA GLN A 108 -3.23 1.52 9.31
C GLN A 108 -4.04 1.34 8.00
N LEU A 109 -3.52 1.81 6.87
CA LEU A 109 -4.21 1.72 5.57
C LEU A 109 -4.52 0.28 5.18
N ILE A 110 -3.54 -0.62 5.32
CA ILE A 110 -3.75 -2.04 4.98
C ILE A 110 -4.64 -2.74 6.01
N GLY A 111 -4.61 -2.31 7.28
CA GLY A 111 -5.51 -2.79 8.33
C GLY A 111 -6.97 -2.43 8.05
N GLU A 112 -7.23 -1.20 7.63
CA GLU A 112 -8.54 -0.75 7.18
C GLU A 112 -8.99 -1.50 5.91
N ALA A 113 -8.09 -1.66 4.92
CA ALA A 113 -8.39 -2.43 3.72
C ALA A 113 -8.78 -3.86 4.06
N ARG A 114 -8.07 -4.48 5.01
CA ARG A 114 -8.36 -5.82 5.50
C ARG A 114 -9.73 -5.93 6.16
N ALA A 115 -10.08 -4.98 7.01
CA ALA A 115 -11.40 -4.96 7.65
C ALA A 115 -12.52 -4.92 6.61
N GLN A 116 -12.35 -4.11 5.56
CA GLN A 116 -13.29 -4.02 4.43
C GLN A 116 -13.36 -5.34 3.64
N LEU A 117 -12.22 -6.00 3.39
CA LEU A 117 -12.20 -7.30 2.70
C LEU A 117 -12.88 -8.40 3.52
N ARG A 118 -12.68 -8.45 4.84
CA ARG A 118 -13.35 -9.42 5.72
C ARG A 118 -14.86 -9.24 5.73
N GLU A 119 -15.31 -7.99 5.75
CA GLU A 119 -16.74 -7.69 5.63
C GLU A 119 -17.29 -8.10 4.26
N ALA A 120 -16.58 -7.80 3.18
CA ALA A 120 -16.93 -8.24 1.83
C ALA A 120 -16.98 -9.77 1.71
N GLU A 121 -15.99 -10.47 2.26
CA GLU A 121 -15.92 -11.93 2.29
C GLU A 121 -17.12 -12.51 3.05
N ALA A 122 -17.47 -11.99 4.22
CA ALA A 122 -18.64 -12.45 4.96
C ALA A 122 -19.96 -12.27 4.18
N MET A 123 -20.07 -11.24 3.34
CA MET A 123 -21.20 -11.06 2.42
C MET A 123 -21.18 -12.08 1.28
N ILE A 124 -20.01 -12.32 0.68
CA ILE A 124 -19.83 -13.27 -0.42
C ILE A 124 -20.05 -14.72 0.06
N ASP A 125 -19.64 -15.07 1.28
CA ASP A 125 -19.79 -16.41 1.86
C ASP A 125 -21.25 -16.85 1.92
N ARG A 126 -22.17 -15.92 2.19
CA ARG A 126 -23.62 -16.18 2.21
C ARG A 126 -24.18 -16.55 0.84
N VAL A 127 -23.48 -16.18 -0.24
CA VAL A 127 -23.88 -16.45 -1.62
C VAL A 127 -22.92 -17.41 -2.35
N ALA A 128 -21.81 -17.79 -1.72
CA ALA A 128 -20.74 -18.64 -2.28
C ALA A 128 -21.23 -20.03 -2.70
N GLN A 129 -22.26 -20.56 -2.05
CA GLN A 129 -22.81 -21.88 -2.39
C GLN A 129 -23.72 -21.88 -3.64
N LYS A 130 -24.11 -20.71 -4.15
CA LYS A 130 -25.07 -20.62 -5.26
C LYS A 130 -24.51 -21.11 -6.60
N THR A 131 -23.25 -20.77 -6.91
CA THR A 131 -22.65 -21.08 -8.22
C THR A 131 -21.12 -21.15 -8.13
N GLN A 132 -20.48 -21.77 -9.13
CA GLN A 132 -19.02 -21.73 -9.28
C GLN A 132 -18.42 -20.31 -9.34
N ASN A 133 -19.11 -19.34 -9.98
CA ASN A 133 -18.61 -17.95 -10.05
C ASN A 133 -18.53 -17.29 -8.66
N HIS A 134 -19.51 -17.52 -7.79
CA HIS A 134 -19.48 -17.03 -6.41
C HIS A 134 -18.35 -17.68 -5.59
N LYS A 135 -18.04 -18.97 -5.82
CA LYS A 135 -16.87 -19.64 -5.21
C LYS A 135 -15.55 -19.02 -5.68
N LEU A 136 -15.43 -18.73 -6.97
CA LEU A 136 -14.25 -18.06 -7.53
C LEU A 136 -14.09 -16.65 -6.97
N LEU A 137 -15.17 -15.87 -6.93
CA LEU A 137 -15.18 -14.53 -6.34
C LEU A 137 -14.70 -14.56 -4.89
N ARG A 138 -15.25 -15.48 -4.08
CA ARG A 138 -14.80 -15.72 -2.71
C ARG A 138 -13.29 -15.97 -2.66
N GLY A 139 -12.80 -16.94 -3.45
CA GLY A 139 -11.37 -17.29 -3.46
C GLY A 139 -10.45 -16.13 -3.82
N LEU A 140 -10.87 -15.23 -4.71
CA LEU A 140 -10.12 -14.03 -5.06
C LEU A 140 -10.05 -13.05 -3.87
N VAL A 141 -11.18 -12.78 -3.22
CA VAL A 141 -11.26 -11.88 -2.05
C VAL A 141 -10.49 -12.45 -0.86
N THR A 142 -10.70 -13.71 -0.50
CA THR A 142 -9.96 -14.40 0.57
C THR A 142 -8.46 -14.41 0.27
N GLY A 143 -8.07 -14.67 -0.98
CA GLY A 143 -6.67 -14.64 -1.40
C GLY A 143 -6.03 -13.26 -1.25
N ALA A 144 -6.80 -12.19 -1.40
CA ALA A 144 -6.34 -10.83 -1.13
C ALA A 144 -6.20 -10.55 0.37
N ASP A 145 -7.19 -10.92 1.22
CA ASP A 145 -7.10 -10.78 2.69
C ASP A 145 -5.85 -11.48 3.23
N HIS A 146 -5.60 -12.73 2.81
CA HIS A 146 -4.45 -13.49 3.28
C HIS A 146 -3.11 -12.80 2.94
N ARG A 147 -3.00 -12.20 1.75
CA ARG A 147 -1.81 -11.45 1.35
C ARG A 147 -1.61 -10.18 2.17
N ILE A 148 -2.70 -9.49 2.50
CA ILE A 148 -2.65 -8.31 3.35
C ILE A 148 -2.23 -8.69 4.77
N ASP A 149 -2.73 -9.81 5.32
CA ASP A 149 -2.33 -10.30 6.63
C ASP A 149 -0.81 -10.56 6.71
N GLU A 150 -0.25 -11.22 5.69
CA GLU A 150 1.19 -11.46 5.61
C GLU A 150 1.99 -10.15 5.45
N ALA A 151 1.47 -9.16 4.71
CA ALA A 151 2.08 -7.85 4.59
C ALA A 151 2.11 -7.10 5.94
N VAL A 152 1.03 -7.13 6.71
CA VAL A 152 0.95 -6.57 8.07
C VAL A 152 1.99 -7.22 8.99
N LYS A 153 2.08 -8.56 8.98
CA LYS A 153 3.07 -9.29 9.80
C LYS A 153 4.49 -8.88 9.46
N MET A 154 4.82 -8.69 8.19
CA MET A 154 6.14 -8.22 7.77
C MET A 154 6.41 -6.77 8.17
N LEU A 155 5.45 -5.87 8.01
CA LEU A 155 5.59 -4.47 8.44
C LEU A 155 5.84 -4.35 9.95
N ARG A 156 5.13 -5.14 10.77
CA ARG A 156 5.36 -5.19 12.22
C ARG A 156 6.75 -5.70 12.57
N ARG A 157 7.26 -6.72 11.86
CA ARG A 157 8.64 -7.21 12.04
C ARG A 157 9.66 -6.15 11.68
N ILE A 158 9.44 -5.43 10.58
CA ILE A 158 10.29 -4.31 10.17
C ILE A 158 10.28 -3.23 11.26
N ALA A 159 9.10 -2.80 11.72
CA ALA A 159 8.96 -1.77 12.75
C ALA A 159 9.66 -2.17 14.06
N ALA A 160 9.56 -3.43 14.47
CA ALA A 160 10.26 -3.97 15.63
C ALA A 160 11.79 -3.93 15.47
N SER A 161 12.32 -4.19 14.26
CA SER A 161 13.77 -4.14 13.99
C SER A 161 14.37 -2.73 13.91
N LEU A 162 13.53 -1.69 13.90
CA LEU A 162 13.96 -0.29 13.95
C LEU A 162 14.13 0.23 15.40
N SER A 163 13.89 -0.63 16.40
CA SER A 163 14.00 -0.32 17.83
C SER A 163 15.45 -0.42 18.31
#